data_AF-A0A357V3C3-F1
#
_entry.id   AF-A0A357V3C3-F1
#
_cell.length_a   1.000
_cell.length_b   1.000
_cell.length_c   1.000
_cell.angle_alpha   90.00
_cell.angle_beta   90.00
_cell.angle_gamma   90.00
#
_symmetry.space_group_name_H-M   'P 1'
#
loop_
_entity.id
_entity.type
_entity.pdbx_description
1 polymer ?
#
loop_
_entity_poly.entity_id
_entity_poly.type
_entity_poly.pdbx_seq_one_letter_code
_entity_poly.pdbx_strand_id
1 'polypeptide(L)'
;MNEVHPMFEDAREIEFKLRQEGIDVDRMVGLVQKMQSEVAARNSELAHDLDGQLVRLPGYVLPLEFEGTSVKEFLLVPYVGACIHVPPPPINQTVVVHLNQSYAAKELYEPVWVTGRMTVKRSKRALTLVDGDADVEAGYTIQGTRVEPYTEK
;
A
#
# COMPACT_ATOMS: atom_id res chain seq x y z
N MET A 1 -42.15 8.21 -13.61
CA MET A 1 -41.80 8.17 -12.19
C MET A 1 -40.41 7.55 -12.12
N ASN A 2 -39.42 8.26 -11.60
CA ASN A 2 -38.07 7.71 -11.47
C ASN A 2 -38.04 6.84 -10.22
N GLU A 3 -37.85 5.53 -10.38
CA GLU A 3 -37.58 4.64 -9.27
C GLU A 3 -36.28 5.08 -8.58
N VAL A 4 -36.35 5.26 -7.26
CA VAL A 4 -35.19 5.55 -6.43
C VAL A 4 -34.50 4.23 -6.16
N HIS A 5 -33.18 4.19 -6.29
CA HIS A 5 -32.42 2.95 -6.12
C HIS A 5 -32.56 2.43 -4.66
N PRO A 6 -32.80 1.12 -4.42
CA PRO A 6 -33.12 0.57 -3.09
C PRO A 6 -32.18 0.99 -1.97
N MET A 7 -30.88 1.06 -2.28
CA MET A 7 -29.83 1.50 -1.34
C MET A 7 -30.04 2.91 -0.77
N PHE A 8 -30.71 3.81 -1.51
CA PHE A 8 -31.06 5.15 -1.02
C PHE A 8 -32.28 5.12 -0.09
N GLU A 9 -33.22 4.21 -0.32
CA GLU A 9 -34.37 4.02 0.58
C GLU A 9 -33.87 3.48 1.93
N ASP A 10 -33.02 2.46 1.90
CA ASP A 10 -32.39 1.87 3.09
C ASP A 10 -31.60 2.92 3.88
N ALA A 11 -30.78 3.73 3.21
CA ALA A 11 -29.96 4.76 3.87
C ALA A 11 -30.83 5.79 4.61
N ARG A 12 -31.96 6.20 4.01
CA ARG A 12 -32.90 7.15 4.64
C ARG A 12 -33.62 6.55 5.83
N GLU A 13 -34.01 5.28 5.75
CA GLU A 13 -34.64 4.58 6.87
C GLU A 13 -33.67 4.44 8.05
N ILE A 14 -32.42 4.07 7.79
CA ILE A 14 -31.36 3.96 8.79
C ILE A 14 -31.10 5.32 9.44
N GLU A 15 -30.90 6.36 8.62
CA GLU A 15 -30.70 7.72 9.11
C GLU A 15 -31.85 8.17 10.03
N PHE A 16 -33.09 7.92 9.62
CA PHE A 16 -34.27 8.24 10.43
C PHE A 16 -34.26 7.53 11.78
N LYS A 17 -33.99 6.22 11.81
CA LYS A 17 -33.90 5.43 13.06
C LYS A 17 -32.81 5.96 13.99
N LEU A 18 -31.61 6.21 13.45
CA LEU A 18 -30.48 6.74 14.24
C LEU A 18 -30.81 8.12 14.83
N ARG A 19 -31.46 9.00 14.07
CA ARG A 19 -31.92 10.29 14.59
C ARG A 19 -32.97 10.14 15.68
N GLN A 20 -33.87 9.17 15.58
CA GLN A 20 -34.84 8.86 16.65
C GLN A 20 -34.17 8.35 17.93
N GLU A 21 -33.03 7.67 17.82
CA GLU A 21 -32.19 7.26 18.95
C GLU A 21 -31.35 8.42 19.53
N GLY A 22 -31.51 9.64 19.01
CA GLY A 22 -30.79 10.83 19.45
C GLY A 22 -29.38 10.95 18.88
N ILE A 23 -29.06 10.17 17.84
CA ILE A 23 -27.75 10.24 17.17
C ILE A 23 -27.78 11.38 16.14
N ASP A 24 -26.84 12.30 16.29
CA ASP A 24 -26.58 13.36 15.32
C ASP A 24 -25.80 12.79 14.12
N VAL A 25 -26.54 12.22 13.16
CA VAL A 25 -25.98 11.53 11.99
C VAL A 25 -25.10 12.46 11.16
N ASP A 26 -25.53 13.71 10.94
CA ASP A 26 -24.76 14.69 10.15
C ASP A 26 -23.41 14.98 10.79
N ARG A 27 -23.40 15.19 12.11
CA ARG A 27 -22.16 15.39 12.86
C ARG A 27 -21.27 14.16 12.80
N MET A 28 -21.81 12.97 13.04
CA MET A 28 -21.02 11.73 13.06
C MET A 28 -20.40 11.43 11.69
N VAL A 29 -21.18 11.53 10.62
CA VAL A 29 -20.69 11.38 9.24
C VAL A 29 -19.64 12.44 8.91
N GLY A 30 -19.90 13.70 9.27
CA GLY A 30 -18.94 14.79 9.07
C GLY A 30 -17.60 14.57 9.80
N LEU A 31 -17.64 14.01 11.01
CA LEU A 31 -16.43 13.64 11.77
C LEU A 31 -15.66 12.52 11.09
N VAL A 32 -16.33 11.47 10.61
CA VAL A 32 -15.69 10.36 9.89
C VAL A 32 -15.06 10.86 8.60
N GLN A 33 -15.76 11.69 7.83
CA GLN A 33 -15.23 12.26 6.58
C GLN A 33 -13.99 13.13 6.84
N LYS A 34 -14.01 13.96 7.89
CA LYS A 34 -12.85 14.75 8.28
C LYS A 34 -11.67 13.86 8.71
N MET A 35 -11.92 12.84 9.51
CA MET A 35 -10.88 11.88 9.91
C MET A 35 -10.29 11.16 8.68
N GLN A 36 -11.13 10.70 7.77
CA GLN A 36 -10.70 10.03 6.55
C GLN A 36 -9.86 10.94 5.66
N SER A 37 -10.21 12.22 5.52
CA SER A 37 -9.42 13.16 4.71
C SER A 37 -8.07 13.48 5.34
N GLU A 38 -8.00 13.62 6.67
CA GLU A 38 -6.74 13.80 7.40
C GLU A 38 -5.83 12.56 7.28
N VAL A 39 -6.40 11.36 7.41
CA VAL A 39 -5.67 10.09 7.23
C VAL A 39 -5.17 9.97 5.78
N ALA A 40 -6.01 10.27 4.79
CA ALA A 40 -5.62 10.21 3.38
C ALA A 40 -4.48 11.19 3.07
N ALA A 41 -4.54 12.42 3.61
CA ALA A 41 -3.48 13.40 3.46
C ALA A 41 -2.14 12.88 4.01
N ARG A 42 -2.14 12.38 5.26
CA ARG A 42 -0.94 11.81 5.90
C ARG A 42 -0.38 10.60 5.15
N ASN A 43 -1.24 9.72 4.66
CA ASN A 43 -0.85 8.53 3.89
C ASN A 43 -0.24 8.86 2.51
N SER A 44 -0.38 10.11 2.06
CA SER A 44 0.12 10.58 0.77
C SER A 44 1.37 11.46 0.86
N GLU A 45 1.78 11.81 2.07
CA GLU A 45 2.93 12.66 2.36
C GLU A 45 4.24 11.86 2.26
N LEU A 46 5.19 12.35 1.46
CA LEU A 46 6.46 11.70 1.17
C LEU A 46 7.62 12.45 1.81
N ALA A 47 8.58 11.71 2.36
CA ALA A 47 9.81 12.24 2.92
C ALA A 47 10.80 12.59 1.79
N HIS A 48 10.65 13.79 1.22
CA HIS A 48 11.43 14.24 0.05
C HIS A 48 12.93 14.41 0.33
N ASP A 49 13.33 14.53 1.59
CA ASP A 49 14.73 14.58 2.01
C ASP A 49 15.48 13.25 1.83
N LEU A 50 14.76 12.13 1.66
CA LEU A 50 15.33 10.83 1.32
C LEU A 50 15.70 10.69 -0.16
N ASP A 51 15.31 11.64 -1.02
CA ASP A 51 15.56 11.55 -2.45
C ASP A 51 17.06 11.54 -2.76
N GLY A 52 17.49 10.55 -3.54
CA GLY A 52 18.89 10.32 -3.88
C GLY A 52 19.74 9.73 -2.75
N GLN A 53 19.23 9.51 -1.53
CA GLN A 53 20.02 8.95 -0.44
C GLN A 53 20.34 7.47 -0.67
N LEU A 54 21.50 7.02 -0.15
CA LEU A 54 21.81 5.61 -0.02
C LEU A 54 21.19 5.10 1.28
N VAL A 55 20.23 4.18 1.18
CA VAL A 55 19.45 3.67 2.32
C VAL A 55 19.67 2.17 2.51
N ARG A 56 19.43 1.70 3.73
CA ARG A 56 19.27 0.28 4.06
C ARG A 56 17.95 0.10 4.79
N LEU A 57 17.00 -0.58 4.17
CA LEU A 57 15.62 -0.67 4.64
C LEU A 57 15.19 -2.14 4.78
N PRO A 58 14.60 -2.55 5.91
CA PRO A 58 14.03 -3.87 6.04
C PRO A 58 12.60 -3.90 5.50
N GLY A 59 12.14 -5.08 5.09
CA GLY A 59 10.75 -5.31 4.72
C GLY A 59 10.55 -6.69 4.11
N TYR A 60 9.37 -6.94 3.57
CA TYR A 60 8.99 -8.20 2.98
C TYR A 60 8.94 -8.11 1.45
N VAL A 61 9.47 -9.13 0.77
CA VAL A 61 9.51 -9.21 -0.70
C VAL A 61 8.16 -9.65 -1.27
N LEU A 62 7.47 -8.77 -1.97
CA LEU A 62 6.30 -9.10 -2.79
C LEU A 62 6.67 -8.97 -4.29
N PRO A 63 6.95 -10.08 -5.00
CA PRO A 63 7.44 -10.06 -6.37
C PRO A 63 6.50 -9.37 -7.36
N LEU A 64 7.07 -8.63 -8.31
CA LEU A 64 6.38 -8.02 -9.45
C LEU A 64 6.88 -8.62 -10.77
N GLU A 65 8.21 -8.78 -10.92
CA GLU A 65 8.84 -9.32 -12.12
C GLU A 65 9.89 -10.37 -11.74
N PHE A 66 9.92 -11.47 -12.49
CA PHE A 66 10.88 -12.57 -12.31
C PHE A 66 11.85 -12.67 -13.49
N GLU A 67 13.09 -13.06 -13.19
CA GLU A 67 14.11 -13.50 -14.13
C GLU A 67 14.42 -14.98 -13.84
N GLY A 68 13.84 -15.86 -14.65
CA GLY A 68 13.82 -17.29 -14.33
C GLY A 68 13.04 -17.56 -13.05
N THR A 69 13.70 -18.14 -12.04
CA THR A 69 13.11 -18.38 -10.71
C THR A 69 13.45 -17.30 -9.69
N SER A 70 14.25 -16.29 -10.06
CA SER A 70 14.68 -15.21 -9.18
C SER A 70 13.86 -13.95 -9.42
N VAL A 71 13.68 -13.11 -8.41
CA VAL A 71 12.94 -11.84 -8.51
C VAL A 71 13.86 -10.72 -9.01
N LYS A 72 13.36 -9.88 -9.93
CA LYS A 72 14.09 -8.75 -10.52
C LYS A 72 13.47 -7.40 -10.13
N GLU A 73 12.15 -7.37 -9.98
CA GLU A 73 11.41 -6.23 -9.45
C GLU A 73 10.43 -6.74 -8.38
N PHE A 74 10.33 -6.03 -7.25
CA PHE A 74 9.38 -6.37 -6.19
C PHE A 74 8.93 -5.14 -5.42
N LEU A 75 7.79 -5.26 -4.74
CA LEU A 75 7.39 -4.33 -3.68
C LEU A 75 8.06 -4.75 -2.38
N LEU A 76 8.74 -3.82 -1.72
CA LEU A 76 9.18 -3.95 -0.34
C LEU A 76 8.10 -3.34 0.55
N VAL A 77 7.43 -4.19 1.33
CA VAL A 77 6.26 -3.84 2.14
C VAL A 77 6.52 -4.10 3.63
N PRO A 78 5.81 -3.43 4.55
CA PRO A 78 6.13 -3.48 5.99
C PRO A 78 5.51 -4.67 6.72
N TYR A 79 4.60 -5.43 6.10
CA TYR A 79 3.95 -6.59 6.72
C TYR A 79 3.57 -7.67 5.71
N VAL A 80 3.46 -8.91 6.19
CA VAL A 80 3.03 -10.07 5.40
C VAL A 80 1.56 -9.93 5.00
N GLY A 81 1.23 -10.30 3.76
CA GLY A 81 -0.14 -10.27 3.24
C GLY A 81 -0.59 -8.91 2.68
N ALA A 82 0.26 -7.87 2.76
CA ALA A 82 0.04 -6.58 2.12
C ALA A 82 -0.34 -6.72 0.65
N CYS A 83 -1.35 -5.98 0.19
CA CYS A 83 -1.85 -5.98 -1.19
C CYS A 83 -2.60 -7.24 -1.65
N ILE A 84 -2.42 -8.40 -1.00
CA ILE A 84 -3.11 -9.65 -1.39
C ILE A 84 -4.29 -9.96 -0.47
N HIS A 85 -4.05 -10.06 0.85
CA HIS A 85 -5.07 -10.49 1.81
C HIS A 85 -5.73 -9.32 2.54
N VAL A 86 -5.06 -8.18 2.57
CA VAL A 86 -5.51 -6.95 3.21
C VAL A 86 -5.27 -5.78 2.25
N PRO A 87 -5.96 -4.63 2.45
CA PRO A 87 -5.76 -3.46 1.60
C PRO A 87 -4.27 -3.09 1.47
N PRO A 88 -3.85 -2.57 0.30
CA PRO A 88 -2.49 -2.10 0.09
C PRO A 88 -2.05 -1.09 1.16
N PRO A 89 -0.78 -1.12 1.61
CA PRO A 89 -0.26 -0.08 2.48
C PRO A 89 -0.31 1.29 1.80
N PRO A 90 -0.32 2.39 2.57
CA PRO A 90 -0.14 3.74 2.06
C PRO A 90 1.07 3.87 1.12
N ILE A 91 1.01 4.81 0.15
CA ILE A 91 2.11 5.02 -0.79
C ILE A 91 3.41 5.42 -0.08
N ASN A 92 3.31 6.10 1.06
CA ASN A 92 4.46 6.48 1.87
C ASN A 92 5.00 5.35 2.77
N GLN A 93 4.48 4.13 2.61
CA GLN A 93 4.96 2.91 3.26
C GLN A 93 5.24 1.78 2.25
N THR A 94 5.19 2.07 0.95
CA THR A 94 5.40 1.09 -0.13
C THR A 94 6.56 1.53 -1.00
N VAL A 95 7.48 0.61 -1.28
CA VAL A 95 8.69 0.87 -2.07
C VAL A 95 8.77 -0.11 -3.24
N VAL A 96 8.95 0.39 -4.47
CA VAL A 96 9.31 -0.48 -5.61
C VAL A 96 10.82 -0.65 -5.65
N VAL A 97 11.31 -1.89 -5.60
CA VAL A 97 12.73 -2.21 -5.67
C VAL A 97 13.05 -2.79 -7.03
N HIS A 98 13.98 -2.16 -7.74
CA HIS A 98 14.55 -2.65 -8.99
C HIS A 98 15.95 -3.20 -8.72
N LEU A 99 16.22 -4.46 -9.05
CA LEU A 99 17.53 -5.06 -8.82
C LEU A 99 18.42 -5.03 -10.06
N ASN A 100 19.70 -4.71 -9.87
CA ASN A 100 20.72 -4.90 -10.90
C ASN A 100 21.01 -6.39 -11.18
N GLN A 101 20.89 -7.22 -10.14
CA GLN A 101 21.06 -8.67 -10.20
C GLN A 101 19.87 -9.31 -9.48
N SER A 102 19.20 -10.25 -10.14
CA SER A 102 18.03 -10.92 -9.59
C SER A 102 18.34 -11.64 -8.28
N TYR A 103 17.34 -11.70 -7.39
CA TYR A 103 17.43 -12.29 -6.05
C TYR A 103 16.61 -13.58 -5.98
N ALA A 104 17.20 -14.67 -5.51
CA ALA A 104 16.49 -15.93 -5.35
C ALA A 104 15.71 -15.92 -4.02
N ALA A 105 14.54 -15.27 -4.01
CA ALA A 105 13.64 -15.30 -2.87
C ALA A 105 13.17 -16.73 -2.60
N LYS A 106 13.22 -17.15 -1.33
CA LYS A 106 12.85 -18.50 -0.89
C LYS A 106 11.35 -18.70 -0.86
N GLU A 107 10.62 -17.65 -0.51
CA GLU A 107 9.17 -17.65 -0.36
C GLU A 107 8.58 -16.26 -0.62
N LEU A 108 7.26 -16.23 -0.85
CA LEU A 108 6.51 -14.99 -0.92
C LEU A 108 6.55 -14.29 0.44
N TYR A 109 6.80 -12.98 0.46
CA TYR A 109 7.05 -12.21 1.69
C TYR A 109 8.25 -12.71 2.48
N GLU A 110 9.34 -13.11 1.82
CA GLU A 110 10.61 -13.30 2.55
C GLU A 110 11.05 -11.97 3.18
N PRO A 111 11.38 -11.92 4.48
CA PRO A 111 11.91 -10.72 5.11
C PRO A 111 13.37 -10.50 4.69
N VAL A 112 13.67 -9.30 4.22
CA VAL A 112 14.99 -8.93 3.70
C VAL A 112 15.45 -7.56 4.19
N TRP A 113 16.75 -7.33 4.13
CA TRP A 113 17.37 -6.02 4.09
C TRP A 113 17.67 -5.65 2.64
N VAL A 114 17.20 -4.50 2.19
CA VAL A 114 17.53 -3.93 0.87
C VAL A 114 18.44 -2.73 1.06
N THR A 115 19.59 -2.73 0.38
CA THR A 115 20.49 -1.58 0.30
C THR A 115 20.54 -1.03 -1.12
N GLY A 116 20.30 0.26 -1.28
CA GLY A 116 20.27 0.90 -2.59
C GLY A 116 20.00 2.40 -2.54
N ARG A 117 20.00 3.04 -3.71
CA ARG A 117 19.70 4.47 -3.83
C ARG A 117 18.20 4.68 -3.91
N MET A 118 17.64 5.47 -3.01
CA MET A 118 16.22 5.81 -2.99
C MET A 118 15.91 6.94 -3.97
N THR A 119 14.76 6.85 -4.62
CA THR A 119 14.12 7.96 -5.34
C THR A 119 12.74 8.18 -4.73
N VAL A 120 12.39 9.42 -4.43
CA VAL A 120 11.08 9.80 -3.90
C VAL A 120 10.19 10.19 -5.09
N LYS A 121 9.50 9.21 -5.66
CA LYS A 121 8.64 9.40 -6.83
C LYS A 121 7.47 8.43 -6.79
N ARG A 122 6.26 8.97 -6.96
CA ARG A 122 5.05 8.15 -7.13
C ARG A 122 5.18 7.26 -8.37
N SER A 123 4.88 6.00 -8.18
CA SER A 123 4.89 4.99 -9.22
C SER A 123 3.69 4.05 -9.04
N LYS A 124 3.29 3.44 -10.15
CA LYS A 124 2.16 2.53 -10.22
C LYS A 124 2.63 1.24 -10.88
N ARG A 125 2.24 0.10 -10.33
CA ARG A 125 2.62 -1.24 -10.82
C ARG A 125 1.39 -2.13 -10.81
N ALA A 126 1.28 -2.95 -11.86
CA ALA A 126 0.31 -4.04 -11.86
C ALA A 126 0.80 -5.15 -10.93
N LEU A 127 -0.07 -5.62 -10.05
CA LEU A 127 0.14 -6.77 -9.20
C LEU A 127 -0.80 -7.88 -9.69
N THR A 128 -0.20 -8.99 -10.13
CA THR A 128 -0.90 -10.15 -10.71
C THR A 128 -1.07 -11.32 -9.73
N LEU A 129 -0.63 -11.12 -8.47
CA LEU A 129 -0.70 -12.11 -7.39
C LEU A 129 -1.99 -12.02 -6.57
N VAL A 130 -2.96 -11.22 -7.04
CA VAL A 130 -4.30 -11.05 -6.45
C VAL A 130 -5.34 -11.77 -7.31
N ASP A 131 -6.56 -11.94 -6.80
CA ASP A 131 -7.69 -12.44 -7.59
C ASP A 131 -8.04 -11.41 -8.68
N GLY A 132 -7.43 -11.55 -9.85
CA GLY A 132 -7.48 -10.60 -10.97
C GLY A 132 -6.26 -9.67 -11.03
N ASP A 133 -6.42 -8.55 -11.71
CA ASP A 133 -5.36 -7.53 -11.81
C ASP A 133 -5.69 -6.37 -10.86
N ALA A 134 -4.76 -6.04 -9.95
CA ALA A 134 -4.84 -4.83 -9.15
C ALA A 134 -3.64 -3.92 -9.43
N ASP A 135 -3.89 -2.62 -9.40
CA ASP A 135 -2.82 -1.65 -9.41
C ASP A 135 -2.38 -1.32 -7.98
N VAL A 136 -1.07 -1.32 -7.75
CA VAL A 136 -0.46 -0.86 -6.50
C VAL A 136 0.32 0.41 -6.76
N GLU A 137 0.13 1.40 -5.87
CA GLU A 137 0.90 2.64 -5.89
C GLU A 137 1.99 2.63 -4.81
N ALA A 138 3.12 3.22 -5.14
CA ALA A 138 4.26 3.37 -4.25
C ALA A 138 4.81 4.79 -4.34
N GLY A 139 5.19 5.39 -3.21
CA GLY A 139 5.77 6.72 -3.14
C GLY A 139 7.29 6.74 -3.32
N TYR A 140 7.94 5.58 -3.21
CA TYR A 140 9.38 5.43 -3.27
C TYR A 140 9.79 4.35 -4.23
N THR A 141 10.97 4.51 -4.83
CA THR A 141 11.66 3.44 -5.53
C THR A 141 13.09 3.30 -5.01
N ILE A 142 13.64 2.09 -5.06
CA ILE A 142 15.05 1.83 -4.75
C ILE A 142 15.69 1.15 -5.96
N GLN A 143 16.79 1.72 -6.45
CA GLN A 143 17.73 0.96 -7.28
C GLN A 143 18.59 0.10 -6.36
N GLY A 144 18.22 -1.17 -6.23
CA GLY A 144 18.78 -2.14 -5.31
C GLY A 144 20.15 -2.63 -5.77
N THR A 145 21.11 -2.52 -4.86
CA THR A 145 22.50 -2.99 -5.08
C THR A 145 22.82 -4.23 -4.26
N ARG A 146 22.10 -4.47 -3.16
CA ARG A 146 22.25 -5.63 -2.31
C ARG A 146 20.92 -5.98 -1.65
N VAL A 147 20.57 -7.26 -1.65
CA VAL A 147 19.47 -7.84 -0.90
C VAL A 147 20.03 -8.96 -0.03
N GLU A 148 19.73 -8.92 1.26
CA GLU A 148 20.20 -9.88 2.25
C GLU A 148 19.01 -10.40 3.04
N PRO A 149 18.95 -11.71 3.38
CA PRO A 149 17.95 -12.20 4.32
C PRO A 149 17.96 -11.38 5.61
N TYR A 150 16.78 -11.11 6.16
CA TYR A 150 16.68 -10.40 7.41
C TYR A 150 17.31 -11.20 8.55
N THR A 151 18.14 -10.53 9.34
CA THR A 151 18.68 -11.04 10.60
C THR A 151 18.43 -10.00 11.68
N GLU A 152 17.98 -10.46 12.86
CA GLU A 152 17.98 -9.63 14.06
C GLU A 152 19.43 -9.36 14.48
N LYS A 153 19.68 -8.15 14.99
CA LYS A 153 20.98 -7.78 15.54
C LYS A 153 21.18 -8.37 16.92
#